data_AF-A4I907-F1
#
_entry.id   AF-A4I907-F1
#
_cell.length_a   1.000
_cell.length_b   1.000
_cell.length_c   1.000
_cell.angle_alpha   90.00
_cell.angle_beta   90.00
_cell.angle_gamma   90.00
#
_symmetry.space_group_name_H-M   'P 1'
#
loop_
_entity.id
_entity.type
_entity.pdbx_description
1 polymer ?
#
loop_
_entity_poly.entity_id
_entity_poly.type
_entity_poly.pdbx_seq_one_letter_code
_entity_poly.pdbx_strand_id
1 'polypeptide(L)'
;MVFLRITLHCLCFTALLPLRRSLAHISLTTAYPSALASPSTLFVHQNRKANGEKGSMSAAAKTVQKSVDRLRGQMIRTARRFRDYNFRQYFVQHVKDDFAALAKLSEEEQRKFLATEGRDKLRQLQRMALVNQMYAKRPVYFDTAAQKPHRRQDDGTGKPVIE
;
A
#
# COMPACT_ATOMS: atom_id res chain seq x y z
N MET A 1 -5.75 -19.65 14.46
CA MET A 1 -6.86 -20.54 14.05
C MET A 1 -8.17 -19.80 13.74
N VAL A 2 -8.15 -18.68 13.02
CA VAL A 2 -9.37 -17.88 12.67
C VAL A 2 -9.44 -17.58 11.16
N PHE A 3 -8.65 -18.29 10.35
CA PHE A 3 -8.58 -18.11 8.89
C PHE A 3 -9.49 -19.09 8.11
N LEU A 4 -10.32 -19.88 8.82
CA LEU A 4 -11.06 -21.02 8.24
C LEU A 4 -12.60 -20.84 8.22
N ARG A 5 -13.13 -19.63 8.44
CA ARG A 5 -14.60 -19.42 8.58
C ARG A 5 -15.21 -18.26 7.78
N ILE A 6 -14.44 -17.57 6.94
CA ILE A 6 -14.94 -16.41 6.17
C ILE A 6 -15.26 -16.77 4.70
N THR A 7 -15.06 -18.03 4.30
CA THR A 7 -15.30 -18.54 2.94
C THR A 7 -16.75 -18.99 2.67
N LEU A 8 -17.69 -18.83 3.62
CA LEU A 8 -19.03 -19.43 3.52
C LEU A 8 -20.19 -18.42 3.30
N HIS A 9 -19.94 -17.11 3.21
CA HIS A 9 -21.01 -16.09 3.19
C HIS A 9 -20.90 -15.04 2.07
N CYS A 10 -20.49 -15.43 0.85
CA CYS A 10 -20.47 -14.50 -0.29
C CYS A 10 -20.97 -15.09 -1.62
N LEU A 11 -21.86 -16.08 -1.57
CA LEU A 11 -22.45 -16.72 -2.77
C LEU A 11 -23.94 -16.37 -3.01
N CYS A 12 -24.51 -15.35 -2.36
CA CYS A 12 -25.98 -15.15 -2.35
C CYS A 12 -26.51 -13.84 -2.95
N PHE A 13 -25.77 -13.07 -3.76
CA PHE A 13 -26.30 -11.75 -4.19
C PHE A 13 -26.12 -11.31 -5.64
N THR A 14 -25.90 -12.23 -6.57
CA THR A 14 -25.91 -11.91 -8.02
C THR A 14 -26.74 -12.93 -8.78
N ALA A 15 -28.06 -12.73 -8.84
CA ALA A 15 -28.95 -13.10 -9.96
C ALA A 15 -30.42 -13.12 -9.51
N LEU A 16 -31.10 -11.98 -9.63
CA LEU A 16 -32.56 -11.89 -9.62
C LEU A 16 -32.97 -11.00 -10.79
N LEU A 17 -32.95 -11.57 -12.01
CA LEU A 17 -33.85 -11.20 -13.09
C LEU A 17 -33.98 -12.39 -14.05
N PRO A 18 -35.20 -12.69 -14.54
CA PRO A 18 -35.59 -14.05 -14.91
C PRO A 18 -35.55 -14.25 -16.43
N LEU A 19 -35.12 -15.42 -16.91
CA LEU A 19 -35.62 -15.94 -18.18
C LEU A 19 -35.45 -17.46 -18.30
N ARG A 20 -36.40 -18.03 -19.01
CA ARG A 20 -36.80 -19.43 -19.04
C ARG A 20 -35.86 -20.31 -19.87
N ARG A 21 -35.78 -21.58 -19.42
CA ARG A 21 -35.68 -22.84 -20.19
C ARG A 21 -34.33 -23.28 -20.81
N SER A 22 -33.95 -24.47 -20.35
CA SER A 22 -33.56 -25.65 -21.14
C SER A 22 -32.06 -25.91 -21.42
N LEU A 23 -31.53 -26.82 -20.60
CA LEU A 23 -30.61 -27.95 -20.88
C LEU A 23 -29.64 -27.83 -22.08
N ALA A 24 -28.36 -27.63 -21.77
CA ALA A 24 -27.24 -28.43 -22.32
C ALA A 24 -25.96 -28.07 -21.54
N HIS A 25 -25.43 -29.03 -20.79
CA HIS A 25 -24.28 -28.88 -19.90
C HIS A 25 -22.99 -28.87 -20.74
N ILE A 26 -22.51 -27.67 -21.05
CA ILE A 26 -21.21 -27.45 -21.67
C ILE A 26 -20.15 -27.58 -20.58
N SER A 27 -19.25 -28.55 -20.74
CA SER A 27 -18.00 -28.63 -19.97
C SER A 27 -17.16 -27.39 -20.25
N LEU A 28 -17.00 -26.52 -19.25
CA LEU A 28 -16.04 -25.42 -19.28
C LEU A 28 -15.08 -25.56 -18.11
N THR A 29 -13.97 -26.23 -18.41
CA THR A 29 -12.65 -25.99 -17.84
C THR A 29 -12.42 -24.48 -17.69
N THR A 30 -12.51 -23.96 -16.46
CA THR A 30 -12.17 -22.56 -16.19
C THR A 30 -10.99 -22.54 -15.22
N ALA A 31 -9.83 -22.23 -15.80
CA ALA A 31 -8.59 -21.98 -15.11
C ALA A 31 -8.74 -20.83 -14.12
N TYR A 32 -8.17 -20.99 -12.92
CA TYR A 32 -8.03 -19.92 -11.92
C TYR A 32 -7.19 -18.76 -12.49
N PRO A 33 -7.67 -17.51 -12.47
CA PRO A 33 -6.80 -16.37 -12.71
C PRO A 33 -6.00 -16.08 -11.44
N SER A 34 -4.72 -16.48 -11.45
CA SER A 34 -3.70 -16.07 -10.48
C SER A 34 -3.37 -14.57 -10.60
N ALA A 35 -4.26 -13.69 -10.13
CA ALA A 35 -4.13 -12.23 -10.25
C ALA A 35 -3.75 -11.51 -8.93
N LEU A 36 -3.08 -12.20 -8.01
CA LEU A 36 -2.35 -11.61 -6.90
C LEU A 36 -0.83 -11.84 -7.06
N ALA A 37 -0.35 -11.68 -8.29
CA ALA A 37 1.07 -11.48 -8.55
C ALA A 37 1.26 -9.98 -8.78
N SER A 38 1.69 -9.26 -7.75
CA SER A 38 2.45 -8.04 -7.95
C SER A 38 3.87 -8.45 -8.29
N PRO A 39 4.29 -8.25 -9.54
CA PRO A 39 5.62 -7.76 -9.78
C PRO A 39 5.44 -6.42 -10.50
N SER A 40 5.39 -5.33 -9.75
CA SER A 40 5.94 -4.08 -10.29
C SER A 40 7.45 -4.27 -10.36
N THR A 41 7.92 -5.12 -11.26
CA THR A 41 9.31 -5.14 -11.70
C THR A 41 9.53 -3.84 -12.43
N LEU A 42 9.85 -2.78 -11.68
CA LEU A 42 10.75 -1.77 -12.18
C LEU A 42 12.06 -2.50 -12.47
N PHE A 43 12.18 -3.00 -13.70
CA PHE A 43 13.40 -3.59 -14.22
C PHE A 43 14.43 -2.46 -14.28
N VAL A 44 15.23 -2.34 -13.23
CA VAL A 44 16.34 -1.39 -13.16
C VAL A 44 17.41 -1.92 -14.10
N HIS A 45 17.40 -1.48 -15.36
CA HIS A 45 18.56 -1.64 -16.23
C HIS A 45 19.64 -0.68 -15.72
N GLN A 46 20.56 -1.18 -14.92
CA GLN A 46 21.69 -0.40 -14.40
C GLN A 46 22.60 0.00 -15.57
N ASN A 47 22.48 1.23 -16.06
CA ASN A 47 23.50 1.85 -16.89
C ASN A 47 24.33 2.78 -15.99
N ARG A 48 25.33 2.21 -15.32
CA ARG A 48 26.19 2.93 -14.38
C ARG A 48 27.40 3.51 -15.12
N LYS A 49 27.25 4.70 -15.73
CA LYS A 49 28.39 5.60 -15.95
C LYS A 49 28.54 6.48 -14.73
N ALA A 50 29.48 6.08 -13.87
CA ALA A 50 29.94 6.89 -12.75
C ALA A 50 30.79 8.04 -13.30
N ASN A 51 30.35 9.28 -13.10
CA ASN A 51 31.22 10.45 -13.00
C ASN A 51 30.67 11.33 -11.88
N GLY A 52 31.39 11.33 -10.77
CA GLY A 52 31.07 12.12 -9.58
C GLY A 52 31.56 13.54 -9.77
N GLU A 53 30.69 14.42 -10.23
CA GLU A 53 30.81 15.86 -10.02
C GLU A 53 29.67 16.28 -9.10
N LYS A 54 30.00 16.72 -7.88
CA LYS A 54 29.05 17.38 -6.96
C LYS A 54 28.73 18.79 -7.47
N GLY A 55 28.18 18.88 -8.67
CA GLY A 55 27.65 20.11 -9.24
C GLY A 55 26.37 20.52 -8.50
N SER A 56 26.23 21.80 -8.18
CA SER A 56 24.97 22.39 -7.71
C SER A 56 23.83 21.96 -8.63
N MET A 57 22.81 21.29 -8.09
CA MET A 57 21.66 20.82 -8.88
C MET A 57 21.04 21.97 -9.69
N SER A 58 20.75 21.71 -10.96
CA SER A 58 19.98 22.61 -11.84
C SER A 58 18.65 23.01 -11.18
N ALA A 59 18.16 24.21 -11.49
CA ALA A 59 16.86 24.68 -10.99
C ALA A 59 15.70 23.76 -11.41
N ALA A 60 15.79 23.14 -12.59
CA ALA A 60 14.83 22.14 -13.06
C ALA A 60 14.86 20.88 -12.18
N ALA A 61 16.05 20.33 -11.94
CA ALA A 61 16.26 19.17 -11.07
C ALA A 61 15.69 19.39 -9.66
N LYS A 62 15.94 20.57 -9.07
CA LYS A 62 15.38 20.95 -7.76
C LYS A 62 13.85 20.97 -7.76
N THR A 63 13.23 21.39 -8.87
CA THR A 63 11.76 21.45 -9.01
C THR A 63 11.15 20.05 -9.15
N VAL A 64 11.80 19.17 -9.91
CA VAL A 64 11.43 17.75 -10.02
C VAL A 64 11.53 17.07 -8.67
N GLN A 65 12.66 17.23 -7.97
CA GLN A 65 12.87 16.64 -6.65
C GLN A 65 11.80 17.07 -5.64
N LYS A 66 11.49 18.38 -5.56
CA LYS A 66 10.40 18.89 -4.70
C LYS A 66 9.05 18.26 -5.03
N SER A 67 8.77 17.99 -6.30
CA SER A 67 7.53 17.37 -6.75
C SER A 67 7.46 15.90 -6.37
N VAL A 68 8.58 15.17 -6.49
CA VAL A 68 8.74 13.79 -5.99
C VAL A 68 8.53 13.74 -4.48
N ASP A 69 9.17 14.62 -3.72
CA ASP A 69 9.04 14.68 -2.26
C ASP A 69 7.61 15.02 -1.82
N ARG A 70 6.94 15.93 -2.53
CA ARG A 70 5.54 16.27 -2.29
C ARG A 70 4.64 15.05 -2.49
N LEU A 71 4.81 14.32 -3.60
CA LEU A 71 4.05 13.12 -3.90
C LEU A 71 4.31 12.03 -2.87
N ARG A 72 5.57 11.79 -2.50
CA ARG A 72 5.96 10.86 -1.43
C ARG A 72 5.25 11.17 -0.13
N GLY A 73 5.27 12.45 0.28
CA GLY A 73 4.59 12.92 1.48
C GLY A 73 3.08 12.67 1.43
N GLN A 74 2.43 12.91 0.29
CA GLN A 74 1.01 12.63 0.10
C GLN A 74 0.70 11.12 0.19
N MET A 75 1.54 10.27 -0.40
CA MET A 75 1.36 8.82 -0.36
C MET A 75 1.56 8.27 1.05
N ILE A 76 2.60 8.71 1.78
CA ILE A 76 2.83 8.30 3.18
C ILE A 76 1.67 8.75 4.09
N ARG A 77 1.16 9.97 3.91
CA ARG A 77 -0.03 10.43 4.65
C ARG A 77 -1.26 9.59 4.34
N THR A 78 -1.47 9.22 3.08
CA THR A 78 -2.57 8.34 2.67
C THR A 78 -2.41 6.93 3.24
N ALA A 79 -1.21 6.35 3.18
CA ALA A 79 -0.91 5.04 3.76
C ALA A 79 -1.16 4.99 5.28
N ARG A 80 -0.93 6.09 6.00
CA ARG A 80 -1.24 6.20 7.43
C ARG A 80 -2.74 6.20 7.75
N ARG A 81 -3.62 6.40 6.77
CA ARG A 81 -5.08 6.42 6.95
C ARG A 81 -5.71 5.03 7.01
N PHE A 82 -4.98 3.98 6.67
CA PHE A 82 -5.47 2.61 6.82
C PHE A 82 -5.73 2.29 8.29
N ARG A 83 -6.92 1.74 8.59
CA ARG A 83 -7.31 1.40 9.96
C ARG A 83 -6.56 0.19 10.46
N ASP A 84 -6.42 -0.82 9.61
CA ASP A 84 -5.68 -2.03 9.92
C ASP A 84 -4.18 -1.75 10.03
N TYR A 85 -3.58 -2.14 11.16
CA TYR A 85 -2.14 -2.03 11.40
C TYR A 85 -1.29 -2.61 10.26
N ASN A 86 -1.61 -3.81 9.76
CA ASN A 86 -0.79 -4.51 8.78
C ASN A 86 -0.79 -3.74 7.46
N PHE A 87 -1.97 -3.31 6.98
CA PHE A 87 -2.04 -2.49 5.76
C PHE A 87 -1.33 -1.15 5.94
N ARG A 88 -1.51 -0.50 7.10
CA ARG A 88 -0.84 0.77 7.39
C ARG A 88 0.68 0.63 7.34
N GLN A 89 1.26 -0.38 7.99
CA GLN A 89 2.70 -0.62 7.97
C GLN A 89 3.19 -1.04 6.58
N TYR A 90 2.51 -1.99 5.94
CA TYR A 90 2.84 -2.46 4.60
C TYR A 90 2.90 -1.31 3.61
N PHE A 91 1.84 -0.50 3.50
CA PHE A 91 1.82 0.59 2.53
C PHE A 91 2.78 1.73 2.89
N VAL A 92 3.03 2.01 4.17
CA VAL A 92 4.06 2.97 4.56
C VAL A 92 5.44 2.50 4.11
N GLN A 93 5.78 1.24 4.32
CA GLN A 93 7.07 0.68 3.92
C GLN A 93 7.19 0.60 2.40
N HIS A 94 6.15 0.07 1.73
CA HIS A 94 6.11 -0.04 0.27
C HIS A 94 6.29 1.32 -0.42
N VAL A 95 5.65 2.39 0.06
CA VAL A 95 5.87 3.74 -0.46
C VAL A 95 7.31 4.21 -0.22
N LYS A 96 7.95 3.86 0.91
CA LYS A 96 9.36 4.22 1.11
C LYS A 96 10.26 3.49 0.11
N ASP A 97 10.01 2.20 -0.10
CA ASP A 97 10.82 1.35 -0.99
C ASP A 97 10.67 1.80 -2.45
N ASP A 98 9.45 2.07 -2.90
CA ASP A 98 9.15 2.61 -4.23
C ASP A 98 9.89 3.93 -4.48
N PHE A 99 9.88 4.84 -3.52
CA PHE A 99 10.57 6.13 -3.66
C PHE A 99 12.09 6.02 -3.51
N ALA A 100 12.59 5.03 -2.77
CA ALA A 100 14.01 4.70 -2.73
C ALA A 100 14.49 4.12 -4.07
N ALA A 101 13.64 3.37 -4.77
CA ALA A 101 13.91 2.92 -6.14
C ALA A 101 13.83 4.08 -7.14
N LEU A 102 12.79 4.92 -7.04
CA LEU A 102 12.59 6.10 -7.90
C LEU A 102 13.77 7.09 -7.80
N ALA A 103 14.35 7.27 -6.62
CA ALA A 103 15.50 8.14 -6.40
C ALA A 103 16.78 7.68 -7.13
N LYS A 104 16.83 6.42 -7.61
CA LYS A 104 17.94 5.88 -8.39
C LYS A 104 17.77 6.13 -9.90
N LEU A 105 16.58 6.57 -10.34
CA LEU A 105 16.30 6.87 -11.74
C LEU A 105 16.80 8.26 -12.13
N SER A 106 17.00 8.48 -13.43
CA SER A 106 17.34 9.78 -14.00
C SER A 106 16.24 10.83 -13.79
N GLU A 107 16.59 12.12 -13.90
CA GLU A 107 15.62 13.22 -13.77
C GLU A 107 14.47 13.10 -14.79
N GLU A 108 14.78 12.69 -16.02
CA GLU A 108 13.78 12.51 -17.09
C GLU A 108 12.78 11.40 -16.75
N GLU A 109 13.27 10.28 -16.23
CA GLU A 109 12.43 9.16 -15.78
C GLU A 109 11.56 9.55 -14.58
N GLN A 110 12.11 10.30 -13.62
CA GLN A 110 11.34 10.83 -12.49
C GLN A 110 10.24 11.79 -12.97
N ARG A 111 10.55 12.67 -13.93
CA ARG A 111 9.57 13.59 -14.53
C ARG A 111 8.47 12.83 -15.28
N LYS A 112 8.83 11.79 -16.03
CA LYS A 112 7.88 10.91 -16.71
C LYS A 112 6.96 10.23 -15.69
N PHE A 113 7.52 9.64 -14.64
CA PHE A 113 6.76 9.02 -13.56
C PHE A 113 5.76 9.99 -12.91
N LEU A 114 6.18 11.22 -12.60
CA LEU A 114 5.30 12.24 -12.03
C LEU A 114 4.14 12.62 -12.97
N ALA A 115 4.37 12.61 -14.29
CA ALA A 115 3.37 12.97 -15.29
C ALA A 115 2.37 11.83 -15.57
N THR A 116 2.82 10.58 -15.57
CA THR A 116 2.01 9.43 -16.00
C THR A 116 1.43 8.64 -14.84
N GLU A 117 2.25 8.18 -13.89
CA GLU A 117 1.87 7.17 -12.91
C GLU A 117 1.61 7.75 -11.51
N GLY A 118 2.35 8.79 -11.12
CA GLY A 118 2.40 9.25 -9.74
C GLY A 118 1.03 9.65 -9.20
N ARG A 119 0.26 10.39 -9.99
CA ARG A 119 -1.12 10.79 -9.61
C ARG A 119 -2.06 9.59 -9.53
N ASP A 120 -1.88 8.59 -10.38
CA ASP A 120 -2.76 7.43 -10.47
C ASP A 120 -2.54 6.49 -9.29
N LYS A 121 -1.28 6.24 -8.94
CA LYS A 121 -0.89 5.52 -7.73
C LYS A 121 -1.41 6.20 -6.46
N LEU A 122 -1.34 7.53 -6.38
CA LEU A 122 -1.93 8.26 -5.26
C LEU A 122 -3.45 8.07 -5.19
N ARG A 123 -4.18 8.21 -6.31
CA ARG A 123 -5.64 8.01 -6.34
C ARG A 123 -6.02 6.58 -5.97
N GLN A 124 -5.25 5.59 -6.42
CA GLN A 124 -5.46 4.19 -6.07
C GLN A 124 -5.30 3.97 -4.56
N LEU A 125 -4.20 4.47 -3.98
CA LEU A 125 -3.95 4.36 -2.53
C LEU A 125 -5.06 5.03 -1.71
N GLN A 126 -5.57 6.17 -2.17
CA GLN A 126 -6.70 6.86 -1.53
C GLN A 126 -7.98 6.02 -1.55
N ARG A 127 -8.32 5.39 -2.68
CA ARG A 127 -9.48 4.49 -2.77
C ARG A 127 -9.34 3.28 -1.85
N MET A 128 -8.16 2.66 -1.84
CA MET A 128 -7.89 1.50 -0.97
C MET A 128 -8.02 1.87 0.51
N ALA A 129 -7.48 3.03 0.91
CA ALA A 129 -7.62 3.53 2.29
C ALA A 129 -9.09 3.80 2.64
N LEU A 130 -9.86 4.41 1.73
CA LEU A 130 -11.29 4.68 1.94
C LEU A 130 -12.10 3.38 2.10
N VAL A 131 -11.91 2.42 1.20
CA VAL A 131 -12.57 1.11 1.29
C VAL A 131 -12.20 0.39 2.58
N ASN A 132 -10.92 0.40 2.95
CA ASN A 132 -10.48 -0.16 4.23
C ASN A 132 -11.17 0.50 5.43
N GLN A 133 -11.37 1.82 5.39
CA GLN A 133 -12.09 2.55 6.45
C GLN A 133 -13.56 2.14 6.55
N MET A 134 -14.25 1.94 5.42
CA MET A 134 -15.67 1.57 5.38
C MET A 134 -15.93 0.16 5.94
N TYR A 135 -15.04 -0.79 5.68
CA TYR A 135 -15.24 -2.21 6.04
C TYR A 135 -14.43 -2.69 7.26
N ALA A 136 -13.71 -1.79 7.95
CA ALA A 136 -13.00 -2.12 9.16
C ALA A 136 -13.97 -2.33 10.34
N LYS A 137 -14.25 -3.59 10.68
CA LYS A 137 -15.18 -3.94 11.77
C LYS A 137 -14.57 -3.80 13.17
N ARG A 138 -13.35 -4.29 13.38
CA ARG A 138 -12.64 -4.29 14.68
C ARG A 138 -11.14 -4.04 14.47
N PRO A 139 -10.47 -3.28 15.35
CA PRO A 139 -9.02 -3.15 15.31
C PRO A 139 -8.36 -4.52 15.50
N VAL A 140 -7.22 -4.74 14.83
CA VAL A 140 -6.42 -5.95 15.05
C VAL A 140 -5.77 -5.90 16.43
N TYR A 141 -5.24 -7.04 16.89
CA TYR A 141 -4.60 -7.15 18.20
C TYR A 141 -3.54 -6.07 18.44
N PHE A 142 -2.70 -5.81 17.43
CA PHE A 142 -1.63 -4.81 17.52
C PHE A 142 -2.14 -3.37 17.67
N ASP A 143 -3.28 -3.03 17.05
CA ASP A 143 -3.92 -1.72 17.25
C ASP A 143 -4.53 -1.59 18.65
N THR A 144 -5.01 -2.70 19.20
CA THR A 144 -5.59 -2.74 20.56
C THR A 144 -4.50 -2.62 21.62
N ALA A 145 -3.37 -3.32 21.44
CA ALA A 145 -2.22 -3.26 22.34
C ALA A 145 -1.62 -1.85 22.40
N ALA A 146 -1.50 -1.18 21.24
CA ALA A 146 -0.99 0.19 21.17
C ALA A 146 -1.90 1.23 21.86
N GLN A 147 -3.20 0.93 22.02
CA GLN A 147 -4.15 1.81 22.72
C GLN A 147 -4.11 1.66 24.24
N LYS A 148 -3.60 0.54 24.76
CA LYS A 148 -3.48 0.38 26.21
C LYS A 148 -2.37 1.30 26.70
N PRO A 149 -2.64 2.25 27.60
CA PRO A 149 -1.55 2.94 28.27
C PRO A 149 -0.68 1.86 28.90
N HIS A 150 0.63 1.93 28.67
CA HIS A 150 1.57 1.11 29.42
C HIS A 150 1.32 1.48 30.87
N ARG A 151 0.55 0.63 31.58
CA ARG A 151 0.52 0.70 33.03
C ARG A 151 1.97 0.45 33.39
N ARG A 152 2.69 1.52 33.75
CA ARG A 152 3.83 1.36 34.64
C ARG A 152 3.24 0.56 35.80
N GLN A 153 3.77 -0.62 36.06
CA GLN A 153 3.55 -1.24 37.36
C GLN A 153 4.17 -0.24 38.34
N ASP A 154 3.32 0.66 38.82
CA ASP A 154 3.60 1.41 40.02
C ASP A 154 3.41 0.38 41.13
N ASP A 155 4.53 -0.11 41.66
CA ASP A 155 4.58 -0.97 42.83
C ASP A 155 4.23 -0.19 44.12
N GLY A 156 3.76 1.04 43.99
CA GLY A 156 3.45 1.94 45.09
C GLY A 156 4.68 2.65 45.64
N THR A 157 5.86 2.43 45.05
CA THR A 157 7.13 2.97 45.56
C THR A 157 7.57 4.25 44.85
N GLY A 158 6.81 4.73 43.85
CA GLY A 158 7.09 6.01 43.17
C GLY A 158 8.42 6.07 42.42
N LYS A 159 9.09 4.93 42.24
CA LYS A 159 10.37 4.82 41.53
C LYS A 159 10.18 4.02 40.25
N PRO A 160 10.72 4.45 39.10
CA PRO A 160 10.73 3.62 37.92
C PRO A 160 11.57 2.36 38.21
N VAL A 161 10.99 1.17 38.02
CA VAL A 161 11.74 -0.08 37.96
C VAL A 161 12.63 0.00 36.73
N ILE A 162 13.92 0.24 36.94
CA ILE A 162 14.98 0.08 35.95
C ILE A 162 15.50 -1.33 36.19
N GLU A 163 15.30 -2.23 35.22
CA GLU A 163 16.06 -3.48 35.14
C GLU A 163 17.48 -3.19 34.62
#